data_AF-A0AAU4V9X2-F1
#
_entry.id   AF-A0AAU4V9X2-F1
#
_cell.length_a   1.000
_cell.length_b   1.000
_cell.length_c   1.000
_cell.angle_alpha   90.00
_cell.angle_beta   90.00
_cell.angle_gamma   90.00
#
_symmetry.space_group_name_H-M   'P 1'
#
loop_
_entity.id
_entity.type
_entity.pdbx_description
1 polymer ?
#
loop_
_entity_poly.entity_id
_entity_poly.type
_entity_poly.pdbx_seq_one_letter_code
_entity_poly.pdbx_strand_id
1 'polypeptide(L)'
;MAVRSSRLSAVALIAAGALLGVGAAGPAQAAAAFGGHPVSAAASVAPSDPTPEEQERLREIAGSIWTPQLAAGWNMNADVADLLSEVTGGILKCSEAFALVPRPPGFVPGLGYLRQYWKQIRDYFLVVRDNRTYRACVVSAAAHYRSIIEMASAGV
;
A
#
# COMPACT_ATOMS: atom_id res chain seq x y z
N MET A 1 -1.85 -45.57 10.90
CA MET A 1 -3.01 -45.75 10.01
C MET A 1 -4.27 -45.41 10.79
N ALA A 2 -4.91 -44.27 10.48
CA ALA A 2 -6.17 -43.85 11.08
C ALA A 2 -7.17 -43.61 9.93
N VAL A 3 -8.28 -44.33 9.96
CA VAL A 3 -9.29 -44.37 8.90
C VAL A 3 -10.21 -43.16 9.01
N ARG A 4 -10.34 -42.42 7.89
CA ARG A 4 -11.27 -41.29 7.70
C ARG A 4 -12.70 -41.81 7.64
N SER A 5 -13.60 -41.24 8.46
CA SER A 5 -15.05 -41.42 8.32
C SER A 5 -15.63 -40.25 7.53
N SER A 6 -16.04 -40.52 6.30
CA SER A 6 -16.81 -39.62 5.44
C SER A 6 -18.30 -39.88 5.69
N ARG A 7 -19.05 -38.87 6.16
CA ARG A 7 -20.52 -38.92 6.14
C ARG A 7 -21.04 -38.19 4.92
N LEU A 8 -21.46 -38.98 3.93
CA LEU A 8 -22.37 -38.58 2.86
C LEU A 8 -23.79 -38.62 3.42
N SER A 9 -24.58 -37.58 3.17
CA SER A 9 -26.04 -37.68 3.18
C SER A 9 -26.58 -36.83 2.06
N ALA A 10 -27.28 -37.52 1.17
CA ALA A 10 -27.93 -37.01 -0.01
C ALA A 10 -29.45 -36.99 0.20
N VAL A 11 -30.12 -36.27 -0.71
CA VAL A 11 -31.56 -36.33 -1.05
C VAL A 11 -32.44 -35.47 -0.10
N ALA A 12 -33.31 -34.56 -0.55
CA ALA A 12 -34.19 -34.61 -1.72
C ALA A 12 -34.47 -33.22 -2.36
N LEU A 13 -34.63 -33.23 -3.70
CA LEU A 13 -35.41 -32.25 -4.47
C LEU A 13 -36.90 -32.34 -4.10
N ILE A 14 -37.67 -31.26 -4.29
CA ILE A 14 -38.94 -31.25 -5.05
C ILE A 14 -39.43 -29.81 -5.36
N ALA A 15 -39.67 -29.61 -6.66
CA ALA A 15 -40.65 -28.78 -7.38
C ALA A 15 -40.94 -27.29 -7.06
N ALA A 16 -40.55 -26.45 -8.04
CA ALA A 16 -41.39 -25.61 -8.89
C ALA A 16 -42.49 -24.71 -8.27
N GLY A 17 -42.31 -23.40 -8.44
CA GLY A 17 -43.38 -22.40 -8.51
C GLY A 17 -43.00 -21.32 -9.53
N ALA A 18 -43.51 -21.44 -10.76
CA ALA A 18 -43.37 -20.44 -11.80
C ALA A 18 -44.35 -19.28 -11.54
N LEU A 19 -43.85 -18.06 -11.45
CA LEU A 19 -44.65 -16.86 -11.65
C LEU A 19 -44.00 -16.02 -12.77
N LEU A 20 -44.74 -15.91 -13.87
CA LEU A 20 -44.45 -15.03 -14.99
C LEU A 20 -44.64 -13.58 -14.54
N GLY A 21 -43.54 -12.84 -14.44
CA GLY A 21 -43.54 -11.39 -14.35
C GLY A 21 -42.80 -10.81 -15.53
N VAL A 22 -43.53 -10.41 -16.57
CA VAL A 22 -42.99 -9.56 -17.65
C VAL A 22 -42.79 -8.17 -17.03
N GLY A 23 -41.55 -7.87 -16.64
CA GLY A 23 -41.12 -6.54 -16.20
C GLY A 23 -40.05 -6.03 -17.17
N ALA A 24 -40.34 -4.91 -17.82
CA ALA A 24 -39.46 -4.26 -18.78
C ALA A 24 -38.06 -4.03 -18.19
N ALA A 25 -37.04 -4.35 -18.98
CA ALA A 25 -35.65 -3.98 -18.72
C ALA A 25 -35.52 -2.44 -18.72
N GLY A 26 -35.52 -1.84 -17.55
CA GLY A 26 -34.96 -0.50 -17.32
C GLY A 26 -33.53 -0.65 -16.81
N PRO A 27 -32.55 0.17 -17.22
CA PRO A 27 -31.25 0.15 -16.60
C PRO A 27 -31.41 0.58 -15.15
N ALA A 28 -31.06 -0.31 -14.22
CA ALA A 28 -30.89 0.03 -12.82
C ALA A 28 -29.72 1.02 -12.71
N GLN A 29 -30.03 2.31 -12.72
CA GLN A 29 -29.13 3.35 -12.25
C GLN A 29 -29.03 3.20 -10.73
N ALA A 30 -28.03 2.44 -10.28
CA ALA A 30 -27.60 2.49 -8.90
C ALA A 30 -27.03 3.89 -8.66
N ALA A 31 -27.86 4.75 -8.08
CA ALA A 31 -27.45 6.04 -7.55
C ALA A 31 -26.42 5.79 -6.44
N ALA A 32 -25.13 5.95 -6.79
CA ALA A 32 -24.06 6.06 -5.82
C ALA A 32 -24.24 7.39 -5.06
N ALA A 33 -24.98 7.34 -3.95
CA ALA A 33 -25.04 8.42 -2.98
C ALA A 33 -23.78 8.36 -2.08
N PHE A 34 -22.65 8.81 -2.62
CA PHE A 34 -21.60 9.42 -1.81
C PHE A 34 -21.56 10.89 -2.22
N GLY A 35 -21.95 11.76 -1.29
CA GLY A 35 -22.07 13.19 -1.49
C GLY A 35 -20.79 13.79 -2.08
N GLY A 36 -20.91 14.26 -3.32
CA GLY A 36 -19.89 15.09 -3.95
C GLY A 36 -19.74 16.37 -3.16
N HIS A 37 -18.65 16.45 -2.40
CA HIS A 37 -18.15 17.74 -1.96
C HIS A 37 -17.67 18.46 -3.23
N PRO A 38 -17.98 19.74 -3.44
CA PRO A 38 -17.39 20.50 -4.53
C PRO A 38 -15.87 20.51 -4.29
N VAL A 39 -15.14 19.76 -5.11
CA VAL A 39 -13.68 19.82 -5.15
C VAL A 39 -13.36 21.19 -5.71
N SER A 40 -13.14 22.14 -4.81
CA SER A 40 -12.48 23.39 -5.16
C SER A 40 -11.14 22.99 -5.73
N ALA A 41 -10.96 23.15 -7.03
CA ALA A 41 -9.68 22.98 -7.70
C ALA A 41 -8.75 24.10 -7.20
N ALA A 42 -8.21 23.91 -5.99
CA ALA A 42 -6.98 24.57 -5.60
C ALA A 42 -5.97 24.14 -6.66
N ALA A 43 -5.37 25.12 -7.35
CA ALA A 43 -4.28 24.86 -8.27
C ALA A 43 -3.21 24.13 -7.48
N SER A 44 -3.11 22.81 -7.68
CA SER A 44 -2.04 21.99 -7.14
C SER A 44 -0.77 22.56 -7.76
N VAL A 45 0.00 23.31 -6.98
CA VAL A 45 1.40 23.54 -7.32
C VAL A 45 1.99 22.14 -7.40
N ALA A 46 2.35 21.71 -8.60
CA ALA A 46 3.01 20.42 -8.78
C ALA A 46 4.20 20.40 -7.82
N PRO A 47 4.27 19.42 -6.91
CA PRO A 47 5.39 19.35 -5.98
C PRO A 47 6.67 19.29 -6.82
N SER A 48 7.60 20.19 -6.52
CA SER A 48 8.88 20.23 -7.22
C SER A 48 9.60 18.91 -7.03
N ASP A 49 10.25 18.43 -8.09
CA ASP A 49 11.04 17.21 -7.98
C ASP A 49 12.13 17.35 -6.89
N PRO A 50 12.40 16.27 -6.14
CA PRO A 50 13.47 16.24 -5.15
C PRO A 50 14.82 16.58 -5.78
N THR A 51 15.69 17.27 -5.03
CA THR A 51 17.05 17.56 -5.51
C THR A 51 17.88 16.28 -5.69
N PRO A 52 18.97 16.27 -6.48
CA PRO A 52 19.75 15.05 -6.71
C PRO A 52 20.24 14.35 -5.44
N GLU A 53 20.60 15.13 -4.41
CA GLU A 53 21.00 14.58 -3.11
C GLU A 53 19.82 13.93 -2.38
N GLU A 54 18.62 14.50 -2.51
CA GLU A 54 17.40 13.96 -1.92
C GLU A 54 16.97 12.68 -2.63
N GLN A 55 17.10 12.65 -3.95
CA GLN A 55 16.83 11.46 -4.75
C GLN A 55 17.72 10.28 -4.30
N GLU A 56 18.99 10.53 -3.99
CA GLU A 56 19.86 9.48 -3.44
C GLU A 56 19.33 8.96 -2.09
N ARG A 57 18.96 9.87 -1.19
CA ARG A 57 18.40 9.50 0.14
C ARG A 57 17.10 8.72 -0.01
N LEU A 58 16.22 9.11 -0.92
CA LEU A 58 14.98 8.39 -1.23
C LEU A 58 15.28 7.00 -1.80
N ARG A 59 16.29 6.88 -2.66
CA ARG A 59 16.74 5.59 -3.20
C ARG A 59 17.26 4.65 -2.13
N GLU A 60 17.96 5.16 -1.13
CA GLU A 60 18.39 4.36 0.02
C GLU A 60 17.21 3.84 0.85
N ILE A 61 16.20 4.68 1.09
CA ILE A 61 14.96 4.26 1.76
C ILE A 61 14.24 3.20 0.93
N ALA A 62 14.00 3.48 -0.36
CA ALA A 62 13.38 2.54 -1.29
C ALA A 62 14.15 1.21 -1.36
N GLY A 63 15.47 1.27 -1.39
CA GLY A 63 16.35 0.11 -1.41
C GLY A 63 16.23 -0.78 -0.16
N SER A 64 15.94 -0.19 0.99
CA SER A 64 15.70 -0.95 2.22
C SER A 64 14.34 -1.69 2.22
N ILE A 65 13.35 -1.19 1.47
CA ILE A 65 12.01 -1.78 1.36
C ILE A 65 11.98 -2.86 0.25
N TRP A 66 12.46 -2.55 -0.95
CA TRP A 66 12.32 -3.43 -2.14
C TRP A 66 13.59 -4.10 -2.63
N THR A 67 14.77 -3.58 -2.28
CA THR A 67 16.15 -3.90 -2.73
C THR A 67 16.81 -2.73 -3.45
N PRO A 68 18.14 -2.53 -3.27
CA PRO A 68 18.88 -1.48 -3.98
C PRO A 68 18.80 -1.60 -5.50
N GLN A 69 18.80 -2.82 -6.04
CA GLN A 69 18.78 -3.07 -7.48
C GLN A 69 17.49 -2.59 -8.13
N LEU A 70 16.34 -2.78 -7.46
CA LEU A 70 15.06 -2.28 -7.96
C LEU A 70 14.98 -0.76 -7.84
N ALA A 71 15.34 -0.21 -6.68
CA ALA A 71 15.29 1.23 -6.43
C ALA A 71 16.20 2.03 -7.38
N ALA A 72 17.31 1.47 -7.83
CA ALA A 72 18.20 2.10 -8.81
C ALA A 72 17.54 2.32 -10.18
N GLY A 73 16.51 1.55 -10.52
CA GLY A 73 15.78 1.68 -11.79
C GLY A 73 14.67 2.74 -11.76
N TRP A 74 14.35 3.32 -10.61
CA TRP A 74 13.25 4.28 -10.49
C TRP A 74 13.71 5.73 -10.56
N ASN A 75 12.88 6.56 -11.18
CA ASN A 75 12.99 8.01 -11.11
C ASN A 75 12.43 8.47 -9.77
N MET A 76 13.26 9.12 -8.95
CA MET A 76 12.87 9.60 -7.61
C MET A 76 12.21 10.99 -7.74
N ASN A 77 11.12 11.05 -8.49
CA ASN A 77 10.31 12.25 -8.68
C ASN A 77 9.46 12.56 -7.44
N ALA A 78 8.66 13.63 -7.52
CA ALA A 78 7.78 14.02 -6.42
C ALA A 78 6.72 12.95 -6.07
N ASP A 79 6.13 12.27 -7.06
CA ASP A 79 5.13 11.22 -6.83
C ASP A 79 5.71 10.03 -6.08
N VAL A 80 6.95 9.63 -6.42
CA VAL A 80 7.68 8.60 -5.68
C VAL A 80 8.02 9.05 -4.27
N ALA A 81 8.36 10.33 -4.06
CA ALA A 81 8.60 10.86 -2.72
C ALA A 81 7.34 10.80 -1.83
N ASP A 82 6.18 11.14 -2.38
CA ASP A 82 4.91 11.07 -1.67
C ASP A 82 4.52 9.62 -1.35
N LEU A 83 4.64 8.73 -2.34
CA LEU A 83 4.38 7.31 -2.15
C LEU A 83 5.33 6.69 -1.12
N LEU A 84 6.62 7.02 -1.16
CA LEU A 84 7.59 6.56 -0.16
C LEU A 84 7.21 7.03 1.24
N SER A 85 6.61 8.21 1.36
CA SER A 85 6.15 8.69 2.65
C SER A 85 4.97 7.88 3.16
N GLU A 86 3.98 7.62 2.30
CA GLU A 86 2.83 6.77 2.61
C GLU A 86 3.26 5.37 3.04
N VAL A 87 4.12 4.73 2.25
CA VAL A 87 4.68 3.40 2.54
C VAL A 87 5.43 3.41 3.88
N THR A 88 6.26 4.43 4.11
CA THR A 88 7.01 4.59 5.36
C THR A 88 6.08 4.67 6.56
N GLY A 89 5.04 5.51 6.49
CA GLY A 89 4.04 5.64 7.54
C GLY A 89 3.29 4.33 7.80
N GLY A 90 2.89 3.64 6.73
CA GLY A 90 2.23 2.34 6.81
C GLY A 90 3.07 1.28 7.52
N ILE A 91 4.37 1.20 7.20
CA ILE A 91 5.30 0.27 7.87
C ILE A 91 5.45 0.65 9.35
N LEU A 92 5.68 1.93 9.67
CA LEU A 92 5.86 2.40 11.06
C LEU A 92 4.62 2.21 11.93
N LYS A 93 3.43 2.27 11.32
CA LYS A 93 2.15 1.98 11.97
C LYS A 93 1.96 0.49 12.19
N CYS A 94 2.26 -0.34 11.19
CA CYS A 94 2.19 -1.81 11.33
C CYS A 94 3.11 -2.30 12.45
N SER A 95 4.29 -1.71 12.59
CA SER A 95 5.29 -2.11 13.57
C SER A 95 5.08 -1.49 14.97
N GLU A 96 4.10 -0.60 15.14
CA GLU A 96 3.86 0.12 16.40
C GLU A 96 3.59 -0.81 17.59
N ALA A 97 2.82 -1.88 17.36
CA ALA A 97 2.47 -2.85 18.38
C ALA A 97 3.68 -3.69 18.87
N PHE A 98 4.81 -3.55 18.21
CA PHE A 98 5.99 -4.38 18.40
C PHE A 98 7.15 -3.47 18.87
N ALA A 99 7.16 -3.07 20.14
CA ALA A 99 8.07 -2.02 20.64
C ALA A 99 9.56 -2.42 20.80
N LEU A 100 10.02 -3.56 20.26
CA LEU A 100 11.38 -4.06 20.50
C LEU A 100 12.46 -3.39 19.62
N VAL A 101 12.08 -2.65 18.58
CA VAL A 101 13.02 -1.95 17.69
C VAL A 101 12.81 -0.43 17.82
N PRO A 102 13.86 0.36 18.12
CA PRO A 102 13.76 1.82 18.19
C PRO A 102 13.23 2.39 16.88
N ARG A 103 12.05 3.01 16.91
CA ARG A 103 11.44 3.66 15.75
C ARG A 103 12.06 5.05 15.53
N PRO A 104 12.09 5.54 14.28
CA PRO A 104 12.34 6.94 14.00
C PRO A 104 11.35 7.84 14.77
N PRO A 105 11.78 9.04 15.21
CA PRO A 105 10.98 9.90 16.05
C PRO A 105 9.83 10.56 15.27
N GLY A 106 8.60 10.43 15.80
CA GLY A 106 7.43 11.22 15.38
C GLY A 106 7.20 11.30 13.87
N PHE A 107 6.61 10.26 13.27
CA PHE A 107 6.33 10.24 11.83
C PHE A 107 5.46 11.43 11.40
N VAL A 108 5.94 12.17 10.40
CA VAL A 108 5.20 13.22 9.70
C VAL A 108 5.21 12.88 8.21
N PRO A 109 4.06 12.83 7.52
CA PRO A 109 4.02 12.60 6.08
C PRO A 109 4.74 13.69 5.27
N GLY A 110 5.30 13.31 4.13
CA GLY A 110 5.97 14.16 3.15
C GLY A 110 7.50 13.99 3.06
N LEU A 111 8.05 14.55 1.98
CA LEU A 111 9.48 14.53 1.66
C LEU A 111 10.36 15.15 2.75
N GLY A 112 9.87 16.16 3.48
CA GLY A 112 10.60 16.80 4.57
C GLY A 112 11.07 15.80 5.63
N TYR A 113 10.18 14.91 6.05
CA TYR A 113 10.47 13.87 7.02
C TYR A 113 11.43 12.82 6.45
N LEU A 114 11.16 12.33 5.24
CA LEU A 114 12.00 11.35 4.56
C LEU A 114 13.44 11.85 4.46
N ARG A 115 13.63 13.11 4.04
CA ARG A 115 14.95 13.74 3.90
C ARG A 115 15.64 13.94 5.24
N GLN A 116 14.92 14.34 6.28
CA GLN A 116 15.51 14.61 7.59
C GLN A 116 15.96 13.32 8.29
N TYR A 117 15.15 12.26 8.18
CA TYR A 117 15.31 11.02 8.95
C TYR A 117 15.76 9.83 8.10
N TRP A 118 16.21 10.05 6.87
CA TRP A 118 16.49 8.99 5.89
C TRP A 118 17.35 7.84 6.42
N LYS A 119 18.45 8.12 7.13
CA LYS A 119 19.34 7.09 7.72
C LYS A 119 18.58 6.23 8.72
N GLN A 120 17.84 6.88 9.62
CA GLN A 120 17.09 6.20 10.68
C GLN A 120 15.99 5.33 10.07
N ILE A 121 15.30 5.83 9.04
CA ILE A 121 14.27 5.07 8.31
C ILE A 121 14.89 3.85 7.63
N ARG A 122 15.97 4.04 6.86
CA ARG A 122 16.69 2.96 6.19
C ARG A 122 17.15 1.89 7.17
N ASP A 123 17.88 2.30 8.22
CA ASP A 123 18.44 1.38 9.21
C ASP A 123 17.33 0.63 9.94
N TYR A 124 16.25 1.33 10.27
CA TYR A 124 15.05 0.72 10.85
C TYR A 124 14.47 -0.36 9.94
N PHE A 125 14.25 -0.08 8.65
CA PHE A 125 13.69 -1.07 7.72
C PHE A 125 14.60 -2.27 7.49
N LEU A 126 15.92 -2.08 7.48
CA LEU A 126 16.87 -3.19 7.41
C LEU A 126 16.73 -4.11 8.63
N VAL A 127 16.70 -3.54 9.83
CA VAL A 127 16.54 -4.32 11.09
C VAL A 127 15.19 -5.02 11.16
N VAL A 128 14.11 -4.31 10.82
CA VAL A 128 12.73 -4.82 10.88
C VAL A 128 12.50 -5.93 9.87
N ARG A 129 13.07 -5.81 8.67
CA ARG A 129 12.97 -6.84 7.62
C ARG A 129 13.64 -8.15 8.03
N ASP A 130 14.74 -8.08 8.78
CA ASP A 130 15.49 -9.25 9.23
C ASP A 130 14.89 -9.87 10.50
N ASN A 131 14.04 -9.14 11.22
CA ASN A 131 13.33 -9.67 12.39
C ASN A 131 12.07 -10.46 11.97
N ARG A 132 11.99 -11.73 12.35
CA ARG A 132 10.88 -12.64 12.02
C ARG A 132 9.49 -12.07 12.36
N THR A 133 9.36 -11.37 13.49
CA THR A 133 8.08 -10.82 13.95
C THR A 133 7.65 -9.61 13.11
N TYR A 134 8.59 -8.84 12.59
CA TYR A 134 8.34 -7.53 11.99
C TYR A 134 8.44 -7.53 10.48
N ARG A 135 9.11 -8.56 9.92
CA ARG A 135 9.30 -8.75 8.49
C ARG A 135 8.02 -8.61 7.69
N ALA A 136 6.89 -9.06 8.25
CA ALA A 136 5.58 -8.96 7.61
C ALA A 136 5.21 -7.51 7.26
N CYS A 137 5.54 -6.52 8.09
CA CYS A 137 5.22 -5.12 7.82
C CYS A 137 5.94 -4.59 6.58
N VAL A 138 7.24 -4.85 6.46
CA VAL A 138 8.04 -4.39 5.29
C VAL A 138 7.67 -5.19 4.04
N VAL A 139 7.59 -6.52 4.15
CA VAL A 139 7.35 -7.38 2.98
C VAL A 139 5.94 -7.20 2.42
N SER A 140 4.92 -7.05 3.29
CA SER A 140 3.55 -6.81 2.82
C SER A 140 3.39 -5.44 2.16
N ALA A 141 3.98 -4.39 2.74
CA ALA A 141 4.01 -3.07 2.13
C ALA A 141 4.75 -3.10 0.79
N ALA A 142 5.93 -3.72 0.74
CA ALA A 142 6.70 -3.87 -0.49
C ALA A 142 5.90 -4.59 -1.59
N ALA A 143 5.20 -5.68 -1.25
CA ALA A 143 4.37 -6.41 -2.19
C ALA A 143 3.16 -5.59 -2.67
N HIS A 144 2.47 -4.91 -1.76
CA HIS A 144 1.27 -4.13 -2.06
C HIS A 144 1.56 -2.95 -2.99
N TYR A 145 2.64 -2.22 -2.74
CA TYR A 145 2.96 -0.98 -3.45
C TYR A 145 3.87 -1.18 -4.67
N ARG A 146 4.20 -2.43 -5.05
CA ARG A 146 5.21 -2.72 -6.09
C ARG A 146 4.87 -2.13 -7.46
N SER A 147 3.62 -2.28 -7.92
CA SER A 147 3.17 -1.71 -9.19
C SER A 147 2.92 -0.21 -9.09
N ILE A 148 2.45 0.24 -7.92
CA ILE A 148 2.15 1.65 -7.66
C ILE A 148 3.42 2.50 -7.76
N ILE A 149 4.54 2.03 -7.20
CA ILE A 149 5.81 2.75 -7.29
C ILE A 149 6.41 2.76 -8.70
N GLU A 150 6.13 1.75 -9.53
CA GLU A 150 6.54 1.75 -10.94
C GLU A 150 5.76 2.78 -11.75
N MET A 151 4.46 2.89 -11.51
CA MET A 151 3.61 3.91 -12.14
C MET A 151 4.04 5.31 -11.70
N ALA A 152 4.18 5.53 -10.39
CA ALA A 152 4.67 6.80 -9.85
C ALA A 152 6.06 7.16 -10.42
N SER A 153 6.98 6.19 -10.50
CA SER A 153 8.30 6.39 -11.11
C SER A 153 8.23 6.72 -12.62
N ALA A 154 7.19 6.27 -13.32
CA ALA A 154 6.96 6.61 -14.72
C ALA A 154 6.22 7.96 -14.88
N GLY A 155 5.75 8.57 -13.78
CA GLY A 155 4.99 9.82 -13.76
C GLY A 155 3.52 9.64 -14.16
N VAL A 156 2.92 8.48 -13.83
CA VAL A 156 1.53 8.12 -14.14
C VAL A 156 0.77 7.58 -12.94
#